data_AF-A0A1J4KBZ5-F1
#
_entry.id   AF-A0A1J4KBZ5-F1
#
_cell.length_a   1.000
_cell.length_b   1.000
_cell.length_c   1.000
_cell.angle_alpha   90.00
_cell.angle_beta   90.00
_cell.angle_gamma   90.00
#
_symmetry.space_group_name_H-M   'P 1'
#
loop_
_entity.id
_entity.type
_entity.pdbx_description
1 polymer ?
#
loop_
_entity_poly.entity_id
_entity_poly.type
_entity_poly.pdbx_seq_one_letter_code
_entity_poly.pdbx_strand_id
1 'polypeptide(L)'
;MMQLFLFVIHALSKKPIVIVPSHFGSRLYMNTTNQPFWYCPKSEYNKHAWIRLRDIPSPFLTCLLNHLTVDIDESTNELKTQENTSFSTLDFGGVEGILGIGPEYFGRYLPVNYELYIETFLDLQYEPHKSLFSAPYDWRFGLEQPESYFIKLQRLIESAYELNSENKVAVLAHGLGASLTHIFLTENTTEEWRKKYIDSATYISPMWSGSGQALFATWKLKFPFIHIKFDSLTKFVASMGAFHATIPNSIAYANSTLLVGPDGRNYTGAELLDVIRKHGKLDSKQLKIAEKNFKYTNTLPKQPDFHLNIIYNSGVKTPMGIKLKDWNDKGMPIYGRGDSLVGSKVIEWACDYWGTEGVRLRCHDAFSDDIHYHHRYLLKNAEIVTLIKKWIVDENYDDVAPRKPKKIFAFQNEL
;
A
#
# COMPACT_ATOMS: atom_id res chain seq x y z
N MET A 1 -41.12 36.16 30.84
CA MET A 1 -39.79 35.78 31.36
C MET A 1 -39.91 34.29 31.67
N MET A 2 -39.42 33.31 30.92
CA MET A 2 -38.18 33.17 30.16
C MET A 2 -38.38 31.94 29.23
N GLN A 3 -38.31 32.13 27.91
CA GLN A 3 -38.30 31.02 26.94
C GLN A 3 -36.88 30.43 26.91
N LEU A 4 -36.74 29.18 27.36
CA LEU A 4 -35.51 28.42 27.25
C LEU A 4 -35.33 28.00 25.78
N PHE A 5 -34.49 28.72 25.04
CA PHE A 5 -34.00 28.26 23.75
C PHE A 5 -33.00 27.13 23.99
N LEU A 6 -33.44 25.89 23.83
CA LEU A 6 -32.56 24.74 23.63
C LEU A 6 -31.89 24.90 22.26
N PHE A 7 -30.70 25.50 22.25
CA PHE A 7 -29.77 25.35 21.14
C PHE A 7 -29.31 23.88 21.12
N VAL A 8 -30.04 23.04 20.37
CA VAL A 8 -29.48 21.79 19.88
C VAL A 8 -28.45 22.18 18.83
N ILE A 9 -27.22 22.42 19.26
CA ILE A 9 -26.07 22.38 18.38
C ILE A 9 -26.04 20.94 17.87
N HIS A 10 -26.64 20.70 16.70
CA HIS A 10 -26.23 19.56 15.90
C HIS A 10 -24.76 19.81 15.63
N ALA A 11 -23.89 19.17 16.41
CA ALA A 11 -22.51 19.00 15.99
C ALA A 11 -22.61 18.36 14.61
N LEU A 12 -22.32 19.12 13.56
CA LEU A 12 -22.28 18.62 12.19
C LEU A 12 -21.38 17.38 12.24
N SER A 13 -22.00 16.20 12.07
CA SER A 13 -21.30 14.94 12.16
C SER A 13 -20.27 14.92 11.04
N LYS A 14 -19.01 14.67 11.40
CA LYS A 14 -17.90 14.74 10.46
C LYS A 14 -17.97 13.57 9.50
N LYS A 15 -17.49 13.78 8.28
CA LYS A 15 -17.19 12.69 7.35
C LYS A 15 -16.19 11.75 8.01
N PRO A 16 -16.55 10.49 8.30
CA PRO A 16 -15.61 9.55 8.90
C PRO A 16 -14.49 9.21 7.93
N ILE A 17 -13.31 8.90 8.47
CA ILE A 17 -12.11 8.63 7.69
C ILE A 17 -11.67 7.19 7.92
N VAL A 18 -11.44 6.45 6.84
CA VAL A 18 -10.83 5.11 6.88
C VAL A 18 -9.44 5.17 6.24
N ILE A 19 -8.40 4.89 7.03
CA ILE A 19 -7.01 4.85 6.56
C ILE A 19 -6.60 3.43 6.16
N VAL A 20 -6.11 3.24 4.94
CA VAL A 20 -5.59 1.96 4.45
C VAL A 20 -4.07 2.05 4.25
N PRO A 21 -3.25 1.39 5.10
CA PRO A 21 -1.80 1.55 5.07
C PRO A 21 -1.16 0.84 3.87
N SER A 22 0.10 1.13 3.55
CA SER A 22 0.86 0.38 2.53
C SER A 22 1.35 -0.97 3.08
N HIS A 23 1.95 -1.78 2.22
CA HIS A 23 2.69 -2.97 2.63
C HIS A 23 3.81 -2.59 3.62
N PHE A 24 4.03 -3.44 4.63
CA PHE A 24 4.86 -3.13 5.80
C PHE A 24 4.44 -1.84 6.53
N GLY A 25 3.24 -1.31 6.29
CA GLY A 25 2.70 -0.10 6.92
C GLY A 25 1.87 -0.38 8.17
N SER A 26 1.60 -1.65 8.47
CA SER A 26 0.83 -2.13 9.61
C SER A 26 1.55 -3.24 10.36
N ARG A 27 1.23 -3.36 11.66
CA ARG A 27 1.71 -4.43 12.54
C ARG A 27 0.95 -5.73 12.29
N LEU A 28 1.70 -6.83 12.23
CA LEU A 28 1.15 -8.18 12.22
C LEU A 28 1.46 -8.89 13.54
N TYR A 29 0.48 -9.63 14.04
CA TYR A 29 0.57 -10.50 15.19
C TYR A 29 0.38 -11.94 14.74
N MET A 30 1.12 -12.84 15.37
CA MET A 30 1.22 -14.25 14.99
C MET A 30 0.80 -15.13 16.16
N ASN A 31 0.02 -16.15 15.83
CA ASN A 31 -0.20 -17.33 16.65
C ASN A 31 0.35 -18.54 15.90
N THR A 32 1.20 -19.35 16.52
CA THR A 32 1.72 -20.55 15.89
C THR A 32 2.05 -21.65 16.87
N THR A 33 1.81 -22.90 16.47
CA THR A 33 2.39 -24.10 17.09
C THR A 33 3.33 -24.84 16.14
N ASN A 34 3.63 -24.25 14.98
CA ASN A 34 4.57 -24.79 14.02
C ASN A 34 5.99 -24.58 14.52
N GLN A 35 6.75 -25.66 14.66
CA GLN A 35 8.15 -25.64 15.06
C GLN A 35 9.03 -26.08 13.88
N PRO A 36 9.39 -25.18 12.95
CA PRO A 36 10.09 -25.57 11.72
C PRO A 36 11.51 -26.09 11.96
N PHE A 37 12.14 -25.69 13.07
CA PHE A 37 13.46 -26.16 13.49
C PHE A 37 13.46 -26.47 14.99
N TRP A 38 14.31 -27.41 15.42
CA TRP A 38 14.36 -27.88 16.82
C TRP A 38 14.62 -26.77 17.86
N TYR A 39 15.30 -25.69 17.46
CA TYR A 39 15.61 -24.52 18.31
C TYR A 39 14.53 -23.43 18.27
N CYS A 40 13.53 -23.54 17.40
CA CYS A 40 12.41 -22.61 17.40
C CYS A 40 11.51 -22.82 18.62
N PRO A 41 10.84 -21.77 19.12
CA PRO A 41 9.81 -21.93 20.14
C PRO A 41 8.74 -22.95 19.71
N LYS A 42 8.30 -23.79 20.65
CA LYS A 42 7.25 -24.79 20.39
C LYS A 42 5.89 -24.16 20.08
N SER A 43 5.63 -23.00 20.67
CA SER A 43 4.45 -22.22 20.38
C SER A 43 4.70 -20.74 20.66
N GLU A 44 4.02 -19.89 19.91
CA GLU A 44 3.94 -18.45 20.15
C GLU A 44 2.47 -18.02 20.07
N TYR A 45 2.02 -17.24 21.06
CA TYR A 45 0.66 -16.69 21.09
C TYR A 45 0.72 -15.17 21.20
N ASN A 46 -0.10 -14.52 20.38
CA ASN A 46 -0.27 -13.08 20.21
C ASN A 46 1.07 -12.33 20.14
N LYS A 47 1.97 -12.79 19.26
CA LYS A 47 3.31 -12.22 19.15
C LYS A 47 3.43 -11.29 17.96
N HIS A 48 3.92 -10.07 18.19
CA HIS A 48 4.29 -9.16 17.13
C HIS A 48 5.32 -9.83 16.20
N ALA A 49 5.01 -9.91 14.91
CA ALA A 49 5.79 -10.67 13.94
C ALA A 49 6.82 -9.80 13.21
N TRP A 50 6.51 -8.55 12.90
CA TRP A 50 7.38 -7.72 12.06
C TRP A 50 7.17 -6.23 12.32
N ILE A 51 8.20 -5.45 12.70
CA ILE A 51 9.62 -5.79 12.90
C ILE A 51 9.89 -6.23 14.35
N ARG A 52 10.39 -7.45 14.54
CA ARG A 52 10.72 -8.01 15.86
C ARG A 52 12.24 -8.06 16.08
N LEU A 53 12.80 -6.98 16.65
CA LEU A 53 14.27 -6.86 16.83
C LEU A 53 14.91 -7.99 17.65
N ARG A 54 14.20 -8.50 18.67
CA ARG A 54 14.66 -9.63 19.50
C ARG A 54 15.02 -10.87 18.68
N ASP A 55 14.37 -11.03 17.53
CA ASP A 55 14.49 -12.22 16.70
C ASP A 55 15.37 -12.00 15.47
N ILE A 56 15.92 -10.79 15.29
CA ILE A 56 16.90 -10.51 14.22
C ILE A 56 18.23 -11.26 14.44
N PRO A 57 18.75 -11.38 15.67
CA PRO A 57 19.92 -12.22 15.93
C PRO A 57 19.67 -13.70 15.59
N SER A 58 20.71 -14.34 15.05
CA SER A 58 20.72 -15.79 14.81
C SER A 58 20.56 -16.57 16.14
N PRO A 59 19.84 -17.70 16.18
CA PRO A 59 19.21 -18.40 15.07
C PRO A 59 17.71 -18.07 14.89
N PHE A 60 17.10 -17.22 15.72
CA PHE A 60 15.65 -17.06 15.75
C PHE A 60 15.05 -16.38 14.51
N LEU A 61 15.86 -15.65 13.75
CA LEU A 61 15.43 -15.03 12.49
C LEU A 61 14.95 -16.08 11.48
N THR A 62 15.55 -17.28 11.45
CA THR A 62 15.12 -18.34 10.53
C THR A 62 13.74 -18.88 10.88
N CYS A 63 13.41 -18.95 12.17
CA CYS A 63 12.08 -19.33 12.66
C CYS A 63 11.04 -18.31 12.20
N LEU A 64 11.27 -17.03 12.51
CA LEU A 64 10.36 -15.95 12.17
C LEU A 64 10.11 -15.86 10.66
N LEU A 65 11.17 -15.92 9.85
CA LEU A 65 11.05 -15.86 8.39
C LEU A 65 10.31 -17.07 7.82
N ASN A 66 10.48 -18.26 8.39
CA ASN A 66 9.72 -19.45 7.99
C ASN A 66 8.22 -19.25 8.27
N HIS A 67 7.84 -18.80 9.48
CA HIS A 67 6.44 -18.52 9.81
C HIS A 67 5.82 -17.42 8.94
N LEU A 68 6.61 -16.39 8.62
CA LEU A 68 6.18 -15.29 7.75
C LEU A 68 6.05 -15.70 6.27
N THR A 69 6.68 -16.78 5.84
CA THR A 69 6.61 -17.26 4.45
C THR A 69 5.15 -17.61 4.09
N VAL A 70 4.68 -17.09 2.97
CA VAL A 70 3.34 -17.40 2.42
C VAL A 70 3.41 -18.74 1.71
N ASP A 71 2.34 -19.52 1.83
CA ASP A 71 2.16 -20.77 1.10
C ASP A 71 0.95 -20.68 0.16
N ILE A 72 0.74 -21.71 -0.65
CA ILE A 72 -0.43 -21.89 -1.50
C ILE A 72 -1.11 -23.22 -1.19
N ASP A 73 -2.42 -23.21 -1.12
CA ASP A 73 -3.20 -24.45 -1.08
C ASP A 73 -3.28 -25.04 -2.48
N GLU A 74 -2.76 -26.25 -2.69
CA GLU A 74 -2.76 -26.86 -4.02
C GLU A 74 -4.16 -27.30 -4.49
N SER A 75 -5.13 -27.45 -3.56
CA SER A 75 -6.50 -27.86 -3.88
C SER A 75 -7.38 -26.69 -4.28
N THR A 76 -7.35 -25.59 -3.51
CA THR A 76 -8.14 -24.38 -3.80
C THR A 76 -7.39 -23.39 -4.67
N ASN A 77 -6.07 -23.57 -4.82
CA ASN A 77 -5.17 -22.62 -5.47
C ASN A 77 -5.22 -21.24 -4.79
N GLU A 78 -5.44 -21.17 -3.48
CA GLU A 78 -5.49 -19.90 -2.73
C GLU A 78 -4.21 -19.70 -1.90
N LEU A 79 -3.81 -18.44 -1.70
CA LEU A 79 -2.70 -18.12 -0.81
C LEU A 79 -3.10 -18.41 0.64
N LYS A 80 -2.19 -19.01 1.40
CA LYS A 80 -2.40 -19.33 2.82
C LYS A 80 -1.15 -19.08 3.66
N THR A 81 -1.34 -19.10 4.97
CA THR A 81 -0.26 -19.07 5.93
C THR A 81 0.38 -20.45 6.08
N GLN A 82 1.53 -20.54 6.75
CA GLN A 82 2.11 -21.84 7.11
C GLN A 82 1.13 -22.66 7.96
N GLU A 83 1.25 -23.99 7.91
CA GLU A 83 0.44 -24.87 8.75
C GLU A 83 0.53 -24.48 10.23
N ASN A 84 -0.59 -24.63 10.94
CA ASN A 84 -0.71 -24.30 12.36
C ASN A 84 -0.22 -22.88 12.73
N THR A 85 -0.25 -21.95 11.78
CA THR A 85 0.18 -20.57 11.95
C THR A 85 -0.92 -19.65 11.44
N SER A 86 -1.33 -18.69 12.25
CA SER A 86 -2.29 -17.64 11.85
C SER A 86 -1.72 -16.27 12.14
N PHE A 87 -2.16 -15.30 11.33
CA PHE A 87 -1.78 -13.91 11.47
C PHE A 87 -3.02 -13.04 11.62
N SER A 88 -2.90 -12.01 12.43
CA SER A 88 -3.90 -10.96 12.61
C SER A 88 -3.23 -9.60 12.59
N THR A 89 -3.99 -8.58 12.21
CA THR A 89 -3.56 -7.19 12.31
C THR A 89 -3.86 -6.66 13.71
N LEU A 90 -3.05 -5.72 14.19
CA LEU A 90 -3.39 -5.01 15.42
C LEU A 90 -4.50 -3.99 15.13
N ASP A 91 -5.50 -3.94 16.00
CA ASP A 91 -6.45 -2.83 16.09
C ASP A 91 -7.17 -2.47 14.78
N PHE A 92 -7.78 -3.46 14.12
CA PHE A 92 -8.59 -3.22 12.91
C PHE A 92 -9.82 -2.37 13.26
N GLY A 93 -9.98 -1.23 12.60
CA GLY A 93 -10.99 -0.22 12.91
C GLY A 93 -10.52 0.86 13.90
N GLY A 94 -9.40 0.65 14.61
CA GLY A 94 -8.73 1.70 15.37
C GLY A 94 -7.57 2.30 14.59
N VAL A 95 -6.52 2.78 15.27
CA VAL A 95 -5.35 3.41 14.63
C VAL A 95 -4.00 2.90 15.17
N GLU A 96 -4.00 2.12 16.26
CA GLU A 96 -2.77 1.67 16.92
C GLU A 96 -1.91 0.81 16.00
N GLY A 97 -2.55 0.01 15.15
CA GLY A 97 -1.88 -0.90 14.21
C GLY A 97 -1.04 -0.21 13.14
N ILE A 98 -1.20 1.10 12.93
CA ILE A 98 -0.52 1.87 11.87
C ILE A 98 0.34 3.03 12.39
N LEU A 99 0.35 3.33 13.70
CA LEU A 99 1.20 4.38 14.26
C LEU A 99 2.69 4.11 13.99
N GLY A 100 3.11 2.86 14.15
CA GLY A 100 4.45 2.41 13.80
C GLY A 100 4.59 0.89 13.78
N ILE A 101 5.63 0.42 13.10
CA ILE A 101 5.73 -1.00 12.66
C ILE A 101 6.81 -1.80 13.38
N GLY A 102 7.64 -1.19 14.21
CA GLY A 102 8.70 -1.90 14.95
C GLY A 102 8.48 -1.88 16.46
N PRO A 103 9.53 -2.02 17.27
CA PRO A 103 9.37 -2.09 18.72
C PRO A 103 8.82 -0.78 19.27
N GLU A 104 8.17 -0.91 20.42
CA GLU A 104 7.82 0.23 21.25
C GLU A 104 9.06 0.70 22.01
N TYR A 105 9.35 1.99 21.92
CA TYR A 105 10.37 2.67 22.69
C TYR A 105 9.73 3.91 23.32
N PHE A 106 9.72 3.96 24.66
CA PHE A 106 9.17 5.09 25.42
C PHE A 106 7.73 5.46 25.00
N GLY A 107 6.85 4.48 24.81
CA GLY A 107 5.45 4.71 24.41
C GLY A 107 5.24 4.99 22.93
N ARG A 108 6.27 4.91 22.07
CA ARG A 108 6.18 5.15 20.63
C ARG A 108 6.69 3.96 19.82
N TYR A 109 5.94 3.58 18.78
CA TYR A 109 6.35 2.53 17.85
C TYR A 109 7.28 3.09 16.77
N LEU A 110 8.51 2.58 16.68
CA LEU A 110 9.48 3.01 15.68
C LEU A 110 9.77 1.91 14.65
N PRO A 111 9.89 2.22 13.34
CA PRO A 111 9.71 3.54 12.74
C PRO A 111 8.22 3.96 12.66
N VAL A 112 7.97 5.26 12.87
CA VAL A 112 6.65 5.87 12.67
C VAL A 112 6.34 6.03 11.19
N ASN A 113 5.08 5.78 10.84
CA ASN A 113 4.57 5.88 9.47
C ASN A 113 3.46 6.93 9.37
N TYR A 114 2.33 6.73 10.07
CA TYR A 114 1.11 7.52 9.90
C TYR A 114 0.84 8.52 11.05
N GLU A 115 1.77 8.64 12.02
CA GLU A 115 1.63 9.46 13.23
C GLU A 115 1.18 10.89 12.93
N LEU A 116 1.87 11.62 12.04
CA LEU A 116 1.54 13.01 11.69
C LEU A 116 0.09 13.17 11.20
N TYR A 117 -0.40 12.22 10.41
CA TYR A 117 -1.74 12.27 9.83
C TYR A 117 -2.79 11.98 10.90
N ILE A 118 -2.53 10.99 11.76
CA ILE A 118 -3.41 10.63 12.86
C ILE A 118 -3.49 11.80 13.85
N GLU A 119 -2.36 12.34 14.30
CA GLU A 119 -2.30 13.51 15.20
C GLU A 119 -3.08 14.69 14.61
N THR A 120 -2.93 14.97 13.31
CA THR A 120 -3.70 16.04 12.65
C THR A 120 -5.22 15.81 12.74
N PHE A 121 -5.71 14.59 12.50
CA PHE A 121 -7.13 14.32 12.60
C PHE A 121 -7.62 14.33 14.06
N LEU A 122 -6.81 13.87 15.02
CA LEU A 122 -7.12 13.96 16.44
C LEU A 122 -7.24 15.42 16.89
N ASP A 123 -6.35 16.31 16.45
CA ASP A 123 -6.42 17.75 16.73
C ASP A 123 -7.71 18.37 16.18
N LEU A 124 -8.16 17.89 15.01
CA LEU A 124 -9.45 18.21 14.42
C LEU A 124 -10.64 17.52 15.11
N GLN A 125 -10.46 16.92 16.28
CA GLN A 125 -11.49 16.24 17.08
C GLN A 125 -12.12 15.03 16.36
N TYR A 126 -11.33 14.29 15.57
CA TYR A 126 -11.69 12.94 15.17
C TYR A 126 -11.36 11.95 16.29
N GLU A 127 -12.15 10.89 16.41
CA GLU A 127 -12.03 9.89 17.48
C GLU A 127 -11.76 8.50 16.88
N PRO A 128 -10.68 7.79 17.29
CA PRO A 128 -10.45 6.41 16.91
C PRO A 128 -11.67 5.52 17.20
N HIS A 129 -11.95 4.54 16.34
CA HIS A 129 -13.13 3.65 16.40
C HIS A 129 -14.50 4.31 16.25
N LYS A 130 -14.56 5.63 16.05
CA LYS A 130 -15.83 6.34 15.93
C LYS A 130 -15.88 7.17 14.66
N SER A 131 -14.93 8.06 14.42
CA SER A 131 -14.86 8.88 13.20
C SER A 131 -13.54 8.77 12.46
N LEU A 132 -12.51 8.21 13.10
CA LEU A 132 -11.22 7.85 12.50
C LEU A 132 -10.98 6.36 12.66
N PHE A 133 -10.75 5.69 11.55
CA PHE A 133 -10.57 4.25 11.48
C PHE A 133 -9.34 3.92 10.64
N SER A 134 -8.78 2.74 10.83
CA SER A 134 -7.81 2.16 9.91
C SER A 134 -8.17 0.72 9.56
N ALA A 135 -7.82 0.31 8.33
CA ALA A 135 -8.01 -1.04 7.83
C ALA A 135 -6.65 -1.66 7.49
N PRO A 136 -5.85 -2.04 8.51
CA PRO A 136 -4.63 -2.81 8.27
C PRO A 136 -4.97 -4.18 7.67
N TYR A 137 -4.03 -4.74 6.92
CA TYR A 137 -4.18 -6.05 6.27
C TYR A 137 -2.89 -6.87 6.34
N ASP A 138 -2.99 -8.14 5.96
CA ASP A 138 -1.83 -9.01 5.82
C ASP A 138 -1.08 -8.68 4.53
N TRP A 139 -0.14 -7.75 4.64
CA TRP A 139 0.64 -7.27 3.50
C TRP A 139 1.47 -8.35 2.82
N ARG A 140 1.66 -9.53 3.42
CA ARG A 140 2.40 -10.63 2.83
C ARG A 140 1.70 -11.20 1.60
N PHE A 141 0.37 -11.15 1.56
CA PHE A 141 -0.43 -11.62 0.43
C PHE A 141 -0.46 -10.66 -0.77
N GLY A 142 0.05 -9.42 -0.61
CA GLY A 142 0.04 -8.43 -1.69
C GLY A 142 -1.36 -7.90 -1.99
N LEU A 143 -1.73 -7.89 -3.27
CA LEU A 143 -3.08 -7.50 -3.73
C LEU A 143 -4.06 -8.67 -3.76
N GLU A 144 -3.56 -9.92 -3.76
CA GLU A 144 -4.38 -11.13 -3.63
C GLU A 144 -4.78 -11.38 -2.16
N GLN A 145 -5.57 -10.47 -1.59
CA GLN A 145 -6.09 -10.63 -0.23
C GLN A 145 -7.24 -11.66 -0.19
N PRO A 146 -7.42 -12.39 0.92
CA PRO A 146 -8.56 -13.28 1.08
C PRO A 146 -9.87 -12.49 1.08
N GLU A 147 -10.95 -13.08 0.57
CA GLU A 147 -12.28 -12.46 0.51
C GLU A 147 -12.74 -11.93 1.89
N SER A 148 -12.41 -12.66 2.96
CA SER A 148 -12.70 -12.26 4.34
C SER A 148 -12.15 -10.89 4.73
N TYR A 149 -11.05 -10.42 4.12
CA TYR A 149 -10.55 -9.08 4.33
C TYR A 149 -11.45 -8.03 3.67
N PHE A 150 -11.85 -8.22 2.42
CA PHE A 150 -12.73 -7.29 1.71
C PHE A 150 -14.10 -7.19 2.38
N ILE A 151 -14.64 -8.30 2.89
CA ILE A 151 -15.88 -8.29 3.68
C ILE A 151 -15.71 -7.46 4.96
N LYS A 152 -14.57 -7.59 5.67
CA LYS A 152 -14.29 -6.77 6.86
C LYS A 152 -14.13 -5.28 6.52
N LEU A 153 -13.46 -4.95 5.41
CA LEU A 153 -13.29 -3.58 4.95
C LEU A 153 -14.64 -2.95 4.58
N GLN A 154 -15.49 -3.68 3.85
CA GLN A 154 -16.84 -3.23 3.51
C GLN A 154 -17.67 -2.94 4.77
N ARG A 155 -17.68 -3.87 5.73
CA ARG A 155 -18.39 -3.70 7.01
C ARG A 155 -17.85 -2.52 7.81
N LEU A 156 -16.54 -2.30 7.83
CA LEU A 156 -15.94 -1.16 8.50
C LEU A 156 -16.45 0.16 7.92
N ILE A 157 -16.55 0.26 6.60
CA ILE A 157 -17.06 1.45 5.90
C ILE A 157 -18.55 1.65 6.19
N GLU A 158 -19.35 0.59 6.14
CA GLU A 158 -20.78 0.63 6.49
C GLU A 158 -21.00 1.06 7.95
N SER A 159 -20.26 0.47 8.89
CA SER A 159 -20.32 0.87 10.30
C SER A 159 -19.84 2.30 10.54
N ALA A 160 -18.79 2.74 9.85
CA ALA A 160 -18.32 4.13 9.92
C ALA A 160 -19.42 5.10 9.44
N TYR A 161 -20.11 4.80 8.35
CA TYR A 161 -21.25 5.58 7.88
C TYR A 161 -22.36 5.65 8.93
N GLU A 162 -22.79 4.50 9.48
CA GLU A 162 -23.87 4.43 10.47
C GLU A 162 -23.54 5.17 11.77
N LEU A 163 -22.32 5.00 12.29
CA LEU A 163 -21.85 5.63 13.53
C LEU A 163 -21.72 7.16 13.43
N ASN A 164 -21.62 7.69 12.21
CA ASN A 164 -21.42 9.12 11.96
C ASN A 164 -22.65 9.76 11.31
N SER A 165 -23.85 9.35 11.74
CA SER A 165 -25.11 9.93 11.28
C SER A 165 -25.25 9.90 9.77
N GLU A 166 -24.90 8.76 9.17
CA GLU A 166 -25.03 8.53 7.73
C GLU A 166 -24.17 9.47 6.86
N ASN A 167 -23.06 9.97 7.41
CA ASN A 167 -22.07 10.69 6.61
C ASN A 167 -21.22 9.71 5.81
N LYS A 168 -21.09 10.00 4.51
CA LYS A 168 -20.26 9.23 3.60
C LYS A 168 -18.80 9.24 4.04
N VAL A 169 -18.12 8.11 3.83
CA VAL A 169 -16.76 7.85 4.31
C VAL A 169 -15.73 8.39 3.33
N ALA A 170 -14.76 9.14 3.85
CA ALA A 170 -13.55 9.50 3.11
C ALA A 170 -12.47 8.43 3.32
N VAL A 171 -11.96 7.84 2.24
CA VAL A 171 -10.92 6.80 2.32
C VAL A 171 -9.56 7.42 2.03
N LEU A 172 -8.61 7.26 2.95
CA LEU A 172 -7.23 7.70 2.77
C LEU A 172 -6.32 6.48 2.65
N ALA A 173 -5.61 6.33 1.53
CA ALA A 173 -4.79 5.15 1.31
C ALA A 173 -3.40 5.50 0.76
N HIS A 174 -2.40 4.67 1.07
CA HIS A 174 -1.01 4.92 0.69
C HIS A 174 -0.37 3.69 0.03
N GLY A 175 0.43 3.90 -1.03
CA GLY A 175 1.26 2.86 -1.63
C GLY A 175 0.45 1.67 -2.12
N LEU A 176 0.81 0.46 -1.65
CA LEU A 176 0.07 -0.76 -2.00
C LEU A 176 -1.36 -0.75 -1.45
N GLY A 177 -1.58 -0.11 -0.30
CA GLY A 177 -2.91 0.06 0.28
C GLY A 177 -3.81 0.88 -0.63
N ALA A 178 -3.29 1.92 -1.29
CA ALA A 178 -4.05 2.69 -2.28
C ALA A 178 -4.45 1.84 -3.49
N SER A 179 -3.54 1.00 -4.00
CA SER A 179 -3.87 0.07 -5.09
C SER A 179 -4.91 -0.99 -4.65
N LEU A 180 -4.80 -1.52 -3.43
CA LEU A 180 -5.75 -2.46 -2.85
C LEU A 180 -7.13 -1.85 -2.66
N THR A 181 -7.19 -0.63 -2.11
CA THR A 181 -8.42 0.15 -1.96
C THR A 181 -9.05 0.44 -3.32
N HIS A 182 -8.25 0.80 -4.33
CA HIS A 182 -8.76 1.04 -5.68
C HIS A 182 -9.42 -0.20 -6.28
N ILE A 183 -8.80 -1.37 -6.12
CA ILE A 183 -9.38 -2.66 -6.56
C ILE A 183 -10.68 -2.94 -5.79
N PHE A 184 -10.66 -2.83 -4.46
CA PHE A 184 -11.86 -3.05 -3.65
C PHE A 184 -13.03 -2.17 -4.11
N LEU A 185 -12.78 -0.86 -4.28
CA LEU A 185 -13.80 0.07 -4.72
C LEU A 185 -14.23 -0.21 -6.16
N THR A 186 -13.33 -0.44 -7.11
CA THR A 186 -13.72 -0.54 -8.54
C THR A 186 -14.09 -1.93 -9.03
N GLU A 187 -13.78 -2.98 -8.27
CA GLU A 187 -13.97 -4.37 -8.71
C GLU A 187 -14.79 -5.23 -7.73
N ASN A 188 -14.74 -4.93 -6.42
CA ASN A 188 -15.42 -5.74 -5.40
C ASN A 188 -16.71 -5.11 -4.87
N THR A 189 -17.06 -3.90 -5.30
CA THR A 189 -18.28 -3.20 -4.88
C THR A 189 -19.10 -2.74 -6.07
N THR A 190 -20.39 -2.44 -5.86
CA THR A 190 -21.26 -1.87 -6.91
C THR A 190 -21.22 -0.34 -6.87
N GLU A 191 -21.57 0.29 -7.99
CA GLU A 191 -21.70 1.75 -8.09
C GLU A 191 -22.71 2.30 -7.09
N GLU A 192 -23.84 1.62 -6.88
CA GLU A 192 -24.87 2.01 -5.91
C GLU A 192 -24.32 2.00 -4.48
N TRP A 193 -23.52 0.98 -4.14
CA TRP A 193 -22.87 0.90 -2.83
C TRP A 193 -21.89 2.05 -2.65
N ARG A 194 -21.04 2.33 -3.64
CA ARG A 194 -20.09 3.44 -3.57
C ARG A 194 -20.78 4.80 -3.47
N LYS A 195 -21.82 5.02 -4.27
CA LYS A 195 -22.64 6.24 -4.19
C LYS A 195 -23.27 6.44 -2.82
N LYS A 196 -23.65 5.35 -2.14
CA LYS A 196 -24.22 5.42 -0.79
C LYS A 196 -23.15 5.71 0.28
N TYR A 197 -22.05 4.97 0.27
CA TYR A 197 -21.12 4.95 1.42
C TYR A 197 -19.83 5.77 1.25
N ILE A 198 -19.41 6.09 0.02
CA ILE A 198 -18.11 6.73 -0.25
C ILE A 198 -18.32 8.21 -0.58
N ASP A 199 -17.65 9.08 0.18
CA ASP A 199 -17.57 10.51 -0.11
C ASP A 199 -16.51 10.75 -1.19
N SER A 200 -15.30 10.31 -0.88
CA SER A 200 -14.14 10.45 -1.73
C SER A 200 -13.04 9.47 -1.33
N ALA A 201 -12.06 9.30 -2.20
CA ALA A 201 -10.82 8.64 -1.86
C ALA A 201 -9.64 9.60 -2.07
N THR A 202 -8.62 9.47 -1.21
CA THR A 202 -7.32 10.10 -1.40
C THR A 202 -6.25 9.02 -1.48
N TYR A 203 -5.50 8.98 -2.58
CA TYR A 203 -4.41 8.03 -2.81
C TYR A 203 -3.07 8.76 -2.79
N ILE A 204 -2.20 8.34 -1.87
CA ILE A 204 -0.82 8.80 -1.79
C ILE A 204 0.08 7.77 -2.45
N SER A 205 0.72 8.14 -3.55
CA SER A 205 1.61 7.31 -4.34
C SER A 205 1.07 5.89 -4.60
N PRO A 206 -0.11 5.73 -5.22
CA PRO A 206 -0.63 4.40 -5.55
C PRO A 206 0.38 3.63 -6.42
N MET A 207 0.65 2.36 -6.09
CA MET A 207 1.71 1.56 -6.71
C MET A 207 1.34 1.01 -8.11
N TRP A 208 0.47 1.68 -8.86
CA TRP A 208 -0.01 1.21 -10.17
C TRP A 208 1.09 1.11 -11.22
N SER A 209 2.10 1.97 -11.16
CA SER A 209 3.27 1.89 -12.04
C SER A 209 4.24 0.77 -11.64
N GLY A 210 4.13 0.26 -10.42
CA GLY A 210 5.11 -0.64 -9.81
C GLY A 210 6.41 0.06 -9.37
N SER A 211 7.36 -0.76 -8.93
CA SER A 211 8.63 -0.40 -8.31
C SER A 211 9.77 -1.29 -8.83
N GLY A 212 10.87 -0.69 -9.27
CA GLY A 212 12.06 -1.46 -9.63
C GLY A 212 12.69 -2.17 -8.43
N GLN A 213 12.47 -1.68 -7.20
CA GLN A 213 12.96 -2.34 -5.99
C GLN A 213 12.23 -3.66 -5.74
N ALA A 214 10.92 -3.73 -6.02
CA ALA A 214 10.16 -4.97 -5.99
C ALA A 214 10.69 -5.96 -7.05
N LEU A 215 10.95 -5.48 -8.27
CA LEU A 215 11.60 -6.28 -9.32
C LEU A 215 12.96 -6.83 -8.85
N PHE A 216 13.80 -6.01 -8.21
CA PHE A 216 15.11 -6.46 -7.71
C PHE A 216 14.97 -7.50 -6.61
N ALA A 217 14.00 -7.34 -5.71
CA ALA A 217 13.74 -8.27 -4.63
C ALA A 217 13.28 -9.63 -5.18
N THR A 218 12.33 -9.65 -6.11
CA THR A 218 11.85 -10.86 -6.79
C THR A 218 12.93 -11.51 -7.66
N TRP A 219 13.71 -10.73 -8.40
CA TRP A 219 14.78 -11.26 -9.25
C TRP A 219 15.90 -11.95 -8.44
N LYS A 220 16.29 -11.35 -7.32
CA LYS A 220 17.45 -11.79 -6.53
C LYS A 220 17.10 -12.70 -5.37
N LEU A 221 15.82 -12.74 -4.98
CA LEU A 221 15.34 -13.31 -3.73
C LEU A 221 16.10 -12.74 -2.52
N LYS A 222 16.22 -11.40 -2.51
CA LYS A 222 16.85 -10.65 -1.43
C LYS A 222 15.91 -9.60 -0.91
N PHE A 223 15.79 -9.53 0.42
CA PHE A 223 15.02 -8.48 1.06
C PHE A 223 15.77 -7.15 0.92
N PRO A 224 15.07 -6.06 0.58
CA PRO A 224 15.63 -4.71 0.62
C PRO A 224 16.49 -4.45 1.87
N PHE A 225 17.70 -3.90 1.69
CA PHE A 225 18.62 -3.49 2.77
C PHE A 225 19.24 -4.62 3.62
N ILE A 226 18.84 -5.89 3.43
CA ILE A 226 19.51 -7.05 4.04
C ILE A 226 20.46 -7.67 3.00
N HIS A 227 21.78 -7.51 3.22
CA HIS A 227 22.79 -7.92 2.24
C HIS A 227 23.18 -9.41 2.30
N ILE A 228 22.85 -10.08 3.40
CA ILE A 228 23.07 -11.52 3.61
C ILE A 228 22.01 -12.37 2.89
N LYS A 229 22.39 -13.57 2.44
CA LYS A 229 21.48 -14.54 1.82
C LYS A 229 21.57 -15.87 2.55
N PHE A 230 20.43 -16.40 2.95
CA PHE A 230 20.27 -17.73 3.52
C PHE A 230 18.88 -18.27 3.15
N ASP A 231 18.66 -19.57 3.36
CA ASP A 231 17.50 -20.29 2.83
C ASP A 231 16.16 -19.69 3.30
N SER A 232 15.94 -19.53 4.61
CA SER A 232 14.67 -18.98 5.12
C SER A 232 14.37 -17.56 4.62
N LEU A 233 15.39 -16.69 4.48
CA LEU A 233 15.20 -15.35 3.91
C LEU A 233 14.85 -15.42 2.42
N THR A 234 15.50 -16.33 1.69
CA THR A 234 15.24 -16.54 0.26
C THR A 234 13.79 -17.00 0.06
N LYS A 235 13.33 -17.99 0.84
CA LYS A 235 11.95 -18.51 0.81
C LYS A 235 10.93 -17.44 1.19
N PHE A 236 11.18 -16.67 2.25
CA PHE A 236 10.31 -15.57 2.65
C PHE A 236 10.14 -14.53 1.52
N VAL A 237 11.25 -14.05 0.94
CA VAL A 237 11.21 -13.07 -0.15
C VAL A 237 10.53 -13.65 -1.39
N ALA A 238 10.81 -14.92 -1.72
CA ALA A 238 10.20 -15.63 -2.85
C ALA A 238 8.69 -15.84 -2.73
N SER A 239 8.13 -15.70 -1.51
CA SER A 239 6.68 -15.83 -1.26
C SER A 239 5.97 -14.48 -1.10
N MET A 240 6.70 -13.35 -1.17
CA MET A 240 6.19 -12.03 -0.81
C MET A 240 5.26 -11.47 -1.88
N GLY A 241 3.94 -11.62 -1.69
CA GLY A 241 2.91 -11.10 -2.58
C GLY A 241 3.02 -9.60 -2.81
N ALA A 242 3.39 -8.81 -1.80
CA ALA A 242 3.61 -7.38 -1.95
C ALA A 242 4.67 -7.02 -3.01
N PHE A 243 5.74 -7.81 -3.13
CA PHE A 243 6.76 -7.58 -4.16
C PHE A 243 6.24 -8.01 -5.54
N HIS A 244 5.60 -9.18 -5.62
CA HIS A 244 5.03 -9.68 -6.87
C HIS A 244 3.94 -8.76 -7.44
N ALA A 245 3.12 -8.16 -6.59
CA ALA A 245 2.03 -7.26 -6.98
C ALA A 245 2.52 -5.90 -7.47
N THR A 246 3.80 -5.56 -7.22
CA THR A 246 4.33 -4.21 -7.43
C THR A 246 5.59 -4.19 -8.28
N ILE A 247 5.87 -5.26 -9.02
CA ILE A 247 6.85 -5.15 -10.11
C ILE A 247 6.32 -4.18 -11.19
N PRO A 248 7.20 -3.56 -11.99
CA PRO A 248 6.78 -2.55 -12.97
C PRO A 248 5.68 -3.06 -13.90
N ASN A 249 4.69 -2.21 -14.14
CA ASN A 249 3.47 -2.60 -14.87
C ASN A 249 3.75 -2.96 -16.34
N SER A 250 3.38 -4.17 -16.74
CA SER A 250 3.69 -4.74 -18.06
C SER A 250 3.01 -3.99 -19.20
N ILE A 251 1.80 -3.46 -18.97
CA ILE A 251 1.06 -2.67 -19.97
C ILE A 251 1.62 -1.26 -20.06
N ALA A 252 1.78 -0.59 -18.92
CA ALA A 252 2.25 0.80 -18.89
C ALA A 252 3.65 0.95 -19.48
N TYR A 253 4.51 -0.06 -19.28
CA TYR A 253 5.88 -0.09 -19.77
C TYR A 253 6.06 -1.03 -20.96
N ALA A 254 5.00 -1.33 -21.72
CA ALA A 254 5.03 -2.27 -22.86
C ALA A 254 6.15 -1.97 -23.87
N ASN A 255 6.48 -0.68 -24.08
CA ASN A 255 7.54 -0.23 -24.99
C ASN A 255 8.79 0.33 -24.27
N SER A 256 8.85 0.23 -22.94
CA SER A 256 9.97 0.76 -22.15
C SER A 256 10.88 -0.39 -21.74
N THR A 257 12.18 -0.27 -21.98
CA THR A 257 13.16 -1.27 -21.51
C THR A 257 13.21 -1.29 -19.99
N LEU A 258 12.88 -2.45 -19.41
CA LEU A 258 12.91 -2.69 -17.97
C LEU A 258 13.95 -3.74 -17.56
N LEU A 259 14.43 -4.55 -18.51
CA LEU A 259 15.55 -5.44 -18.27
C LEU A 259 16.50 -5.39 -19.47
N VAL A 260 17.80 -5.33 -19.21
CA VAL A 260 18.83 -5.56 -20.23
C VAL A 260 19.56 -6.85 -19.86
N GLY A 261 19.48 -7.85 -20.74
CA GLY A 261 20.06 -9.17 -20.53
C GLY A 261 21.59 -9.18 -20.66
N PRO A 262 22.26 -10.25 -20.21
CA PRO A 262 23.71 -10.43 -20.38
C PRO A 262 24.18 -10.42 -21.84
N ASP A 263 23.29 -10.81 -22.76
CA ASP A 263 23.48 -10.77 -24.21
C ASP A 263 23.32 -9.37 -24.83
N GLY A 264 22.99 -8.37 -24.01
CA GLY A 264 22.71 -7.01 -24.43
C GLY A 264 21.29 -6.80 -24.97
N ARG A 265 20.42 -7.83 -24.95
CA ARG A 265 19.02 -7.69 -25.40
C ARG A 265 18.23 -6.82 -24.42
N ASN A 266 17.49 -5.88 -24.99
CA ASN A 266 16.50 -5.09 -24.25
C ASN A 266 15.19 -5.86 -24.17
N TYR A 267 14.70 -6.07 -22.95
CA TYR A 267 13.38 -6.62 -22.67
C TYR A 267 12.47 -5.52 -22.13
N THR A 268 11.29 -5.40 -22.70
CA THR A 268 10.33 -4.36 -22.31
C THR A 268 9.40 -4.82 -21.20
N GLY A 269 8.49 -3.95 -20.74
CA GLY A 269 7.42 -4.35 -19.83
C GLY A 269 6.54 -5.46 -20.36
N ALA A 270 6.30 -5.53 -21.69
CA ALA A 270 5.52 -6.60 -22.30
C ALA A 270 6.19 -7.98 -22.16
N GLU A 271 7.53 -8.01 -22.11
CA GLU A 271 8.32 -9.25 -22.00
C GLU A 271 8.75 -9.55 -20.55
N LEU A 272 8.56 -8.61 -19.60
CA LEU A 272 9.18 -8.68 -18.28
C LEU A 272 8.77 -9.94 -17.50
N LEU A 273 7.49 -10.25 -17.45
CA LEU A 273 6.98 -11.44 -16.75
C LEU A 273 7.51 -12.73 -17.37
N ASP A 274 7.59 -12.80 -18.70
CA ASP A 274 8.09 -13.99 -19.40
C ASP A 274 9.58 -14.21 -19.14
N VAL A 275 10.36 -13.14 -19.06
CA VAL A 275 11.78 -13.21 -18.67
C VAL A 275 11.91 -13.65 -17.22
N ILE A 276 11.07 -13.17 -16.31
CA ILE A 276 11.05 -13.64 -14.91
C ILE A 276 10.71 -15.13 -14.83
N ARG A 277 9.72 -15.60 -15.59
CA ARG A 277 9.36 -17.03 -15.64
C ARG A 277 10.49 -17.90 -16.16
N LYS A 278 11.21 -17.42 -17.18
CA LYS A 278 12.25 -18.19 -17.86
C LYS A 278 13.61 -18.17 -17.16
N HIS A 279 14.00 -17.02 -16.61
CA HIS A 279 15.35 -16.75 -16.09
C HIS A 279 15.36 -16.33 -14.61
N GLY A 280 14.20 -16.12 -14.01
CA GLY A 280 14.07 -15.82 -12.59
C GLY A 280 14.46 -16.99 -11.69
N LYS A 281 14.41 -16.76 -10.38
CA LYS A 281 14.92 -17.70 -9.37
C LYS A 281 13.85 -18.37 -8.52
N LEU A 282 12.59 -18.13 -8.85
CA LEU A 282 11.45 -18.75 -8.19
C LEU A 282 11.37 -20.22 -8.62
N ASP A 283 11.23 -21.13 -7.66
CA ASP A 283 10.87 -22.52 -7.97
C ASP A 283 9.42 -22.63 -8.46
N SER A 284 8.99 -23.82 -8.86
CA SER A 284 7.64 -24.03 -9.43
C SER A 284 6.51 -23.65 -8.46
N LYS A 285 6.69 -23.85 -7.16
CA LYS A 285 5.68 -23.51 -6.14
C LYS A 285 5.67 -22.01 -5.85
N GLN A 286 6.85 -21.41 -5.72
CA GLN A 286 7.01 -19.97 -5.54
C GLN A 286 6.49 -19.19 -6.75
N LEU A 287 6.69 -19.71 -7.97
CA LEU A 287 6.14 -19.10 -9.17
C LEU A 287 4.60 -19.13 -9.16
N LYS A 288 3.96 -20.25 -8.74
CA LYS A 288 2.49 -20.30 -8.57
C LYS A 288 2.00 -19.23 -7.57
N ILE A 289 2.70 -19.03 -6.46
CA ILE A 289 2.40 -17.97 -5.49
C ILE A 289 2.55 -16.58 -6.13
N ALA A 290 3.63 -16.36 -6.89
CA ALA A 290 3.88 -15.09 -7.56
C ALA A 290 2.83 -14.74 -8.62
N GLU A 291 2.37 -15.73 -9.41
CA GLU A 291 1.35 -15.53 -10.45
C GLU A 291 0.02 -14.99 -9.90
N LYS A 292 -0.32 -15.31 -8.64
CA LYS A 292 -1.50 -14.74 -7.97
C LYS A 292 -1.46 -13.22 -7.88
N ASN A 293 -0.26 -12.65 -7.82
CA ASN A 293 -0.06 -11.22 -7.74
C ASN A 293 0.43 -10.60 -9.06
N PHE A 294 1.15 -11.32 -9.92
CA PHE A 294 1.60 -10.82 -11.22
C PHE A 294 0.44 -10.36 -12.12
N LYS A 295 -0.74 -10.98 -12.00
CA LYS A 295 -1.94 -10.57 -12.74
C LYS A 295 -2.27 -9.07 -12.58
N TYR A 296 -2.03 -8.49 -11.40
CA TYR A 296 -2.28 -7.07 -11.11
C TYR A 296 -1.25 -6.12 -11.75
N THR A 297 -0.11 -6.66 -12.20
CA THR A 297 0.92 -5.89 -12.91
C THR A 297 0.69 -5.88 -14.41
N ASN A 298 -0.29 -6.65 -14.89
CA ASN A 298 -0.68 -6.73 -16.30
C ASN A 298 -2.08 -6.15 -16.55
N THR A 299 -2.49 -5.17 -15.74
CA THR A 299 -3.73 -4.40 -15.91
C THR A 299 -3.46 -2.94 -15.58
N LEU A 300 -4.25 -2.03 -16.14
CA LEU A 300 -4.27 -0.63 -15.73
C LEU A 300 -5.43 -0.40 -14.75
N PRO A 301 -5.31 0.53 -13.80
CA PRO A 301 -6.40 0.84 -12.87
C PRO A 301 -7.64 1.31 -13.63
N LYS A 302 -8.82 0.86 -13.21
CA LYS A 302 -10.11 1.30 -13.78
C LYS A 302 -10.41 2.75 -13.41
N GLN A 303 -11.03 3.48 -14.31
CA GLN A 303 -11.49 4.85 -14.03
C GLN A 303 -12.55 4.83 -12.91
N PRO A 304 -12.43 5.67 -11.87
CA PRO A 304 -13.36 5.70 -10.76
C PRO A 304 -14.67 6.44 -11.10
N ASP A 305 -15.74 6.08 -10.39
CA ASP A 305 -17.05 6.75 -10.37
C ASP A 305 -17.29 7.54 -9.06
N PHE A 306 -16.24 7.70 -8.25
CA PHE A 306 -16.23 8.43 -6.98
C PHE A 306 -15.16 9.53 -7.00
N HIS A 307 -15.34 10.56 -6.19
CA HIS A 307 -14.39 11.67 -6.10
C HIS A 307 -13.00 11.19 -5.67
N LEU A 308 -11.98 11.60 -6.38
CA LEU A 308 -10.61 11.10 -6.20
C LEU A 308 -9.59 12.23 -6.12
N ASN A 309 -8.76 12.19 -5.09
CA ASN A 309 -7.58 13.03 -4.93
C ASN A 309 -6.31 12.16 -4.95
N ILE A 310 -5.42 12.38 -5.90
CA ILE A 310 -4.17 11.63 -6.06
C ILE A 310 -3.01 12.57 -5.72
N ILE A 311 -2.15 12.13 -4.81
CA ILE A 311 -0.92 12.84 -4.44
C ILE A 311 0.26 11.93 -4.75
N TYR A 312 1.23 12.41 -5.52
CA TYR A 312 2.39 11.64 -5.92
C TYR A 312 3.57 12.57 -6.20
N ASN A 313 4.71 11.99 -6.56
CA ASN A 313 5.88 12.73 -7.01
C ASN A 313 6.44 12.06 -8.27
N SER A 314 6.65 12.83 -9.34
CA SER A 314 7.33 12.38 -10.56
C SER A 314 8.73 12.96 -10.73
N GLY A 315 9.17 13.82 -9.81
CA GLY A 315 10.42 14.57 -9.87
C GLY A 315 11.67 13.79 -9.47
N VAL A 316 11.54 12.62 -8.85
CA VAL A 316 12.69 11.82 -8.39
C VAL A 316 13.08 10.77 -9.42
N LYS A 317 14.38 10.70 -9.71
CA LYS A 317 14.96 9.62 -10.51
C LYS A 317 14.82 8.28 -9.77
N THR A 318 13.90 7.44 -10.26
CA THR A 318 13.40 6.25 -9.54
C THR A 318 13.85 4.96 -10.23
N PRO A 319 14.44 3.98 -9.51
CA PRO A 319 14.77 2.69 -10.09
C PRO A 319 13.51 1.96 -10.58
N MET A 320 13.46 1.64 -11.86
CA MET A 320 12.32 0.94 -12.49
C MET A 320 12.73 -0.38 -13.14
N GLY A 321 13.97 -0.50 -13.64
CA GLY A 321 14.45 -1.70 -14.33
C GLY A 321 15.85 -2.12 -13.90
N ILE A 322 16.35 -3.24 -14.45
CA ILE A 322 17.68 -3.80 -14.14
C ILE A 322 18.48 -4.10 -15.40
N LYS A 323 19.74 -3.67 -15.44
CA LYS A 323 20.73 -4.09 -16.43
C LYS A 323 21.64 -5.16 -15.82
N LEU A 324 21.71 -6.33 -16.43
CA LEU A 324 22.44 -7.49 -15.93
C LEU A 324 23.72 -7.72 -16.73
N LYS A 325 24.84 -7.97 -16.04
CA LYS A 325 26.06 -8.52 -16.69
C LYS A 325 25.99 -10.04 -16.83
N ASP A 326 25.29 -10.69 -15.91
CA ASP A 326 25.01 -12.13 -15.86
C ASP A 326 23.63 -12.30 -15.22
N TRP A 327 22.93 -13.41 -15.49
CA TRP A 327 21.61 -13.67 -14.88
C TRP A 327 21.67 -13.73 -13.33
N ASN A 328 22.85 -13.99 -12.76
CA ASN A 328 23.12 -13.98 -11.32
C ASN A 328 23.70 -12.67 -10.77
N ASP A 329 23.96 -11.68 -11.62
CA ASP A 329 24.56 -10.41 -11.23
C ASP A 329 23.68 -9.58 -10.27
N LYS A 330 24.32 -8.67 -9.53
CA LYS A 330 23.62 -7.61 -8.78
C LYS A 330 22.89 -6.68 -9.74
N GLY A 331 23.38 -6.47 -10.95
CA GLY A 331 22.77 -5.58 -11.93
C GLY A 331 22.78 -4.11 -11.52
N MET A 332 22.59 -3.25 -12.52
CA MET A 332 22.52 -1.80 -12.36
C MET A 332 21.10 -1.30 -12.62
N PRO A 333 20.60 -0.32 -11.85
CA PRO A 333 19.25 0.18 -12.04
C PRO A 333 19.11 0.95 -13.36
N ILE A 334 18.01 0.69 -14.07
CA ILE A 334 17.45 1.54 -15.12
C ILE A 334 16.45 2.46 -14.42
N TYR A 335 16.56 3.76 -14.67
CA TYR A 335 15.78 4.76 -13.95
C TYR A 335 14.64 5.31 -14.80
N GLY A 336 13.51 5.57 -14.14
CA GLY A 336 12.38 6.34 -14.66
C GLY A 336 12.04 7.51 -13.73
N ARG A 337 10.89 8.15 -14.00
CA ARG A 337 10.29 9.18 -13.14
C ARG A 337 9.51 8.52 -12.00
N GLY A 338 9.46 9.18 -10.85
CA GLY A 338 8.78 8.66 -9.66
C GLY A 338 9.18 9.39 -8.39
N ASP A 339 9.07 8.68 -7.27
CA ASP A 339 9.26 9.23 -5.92
C ASP A 339 10.39 8.56 -5.13
N SER A 340 11.36 7.96 -5.81
CA SER A 340 12.46 7.12 -5.28
C SER A 340 12.11 5.65 -5.05
N LEU A 341 10.83 5.26 -4.99
CA LEU A 341 10.42 3.85 -4.86
C LEU A 341 9.44 3.42 -5.96
N VAL A 342 8.43 4.24 -6.21
CA VAL A 342 7.30 3.97 -7.10
C VAL A 342 7.42 4.84 -8.34
N GLY A 343 7.24 4.23 -9.52
CA GLY A 343 7.22 4.98 -10.77
C GLY A 343 5.96 5.86 -10.88
N SER A 344 6.04 6.97 -11.60
CA SER A 344 4.90 7.88 -11.78
C SER A 344 4.06 7.60 -13.02
N LYS A 345 4.54 6.80 -13.99
CA LYS A 345 3.96 6.69 -15.34
C LYS A 345 2.45 6.40 -15.38
N VAL A 346 1.96 5.44 -14.59
CA VAL A 346 0.52 5.09 -14.56
C VAL A 346 -0.29 6.12 -13.79
N ILE A 347 0.32 6.78 -12.81
CA ILE A 347 -0.30 7.86 -12.04
C ILE A 347 -0.49 9.10 -12.93
N GLU A 348 0.55 9.47 -13.68
CA GLU A 348 0.51 10.53 -14.69
C GLU A 348 -0.55 10.22 -15.76
N TRP A 349 -0.57 8.99 -16.30
CA TRP A 349 -1.60 8.54 -17.23
C TRP A 349 -3.02 8.66 -16.63
N ALA A 350 -3.24 8.18 -15.41
CA ALA A 350 -4.53 8.30 -14.75
C ALA A 350 -4.96 9.77 -14.61
N CYS A 351 -4.05 10.65 -14.21
CA CYS A 351 -4.32 12.08 -14.07
C CYS A 351 -4.57 12.80 -15.39
N ASP A 352 -3.96 12.35 -16.49
CA ASP A 352 -4.12 12.96 -17.81
C ASP A 352 -5.38 12.47 -18.54
N TYR A 353 -5.84 11.25 -18.27
CA TYR A 353 -6.90 10.59 -19.04
C TYR A 353 -8.18 10.28 -18.26
N TRP A 354 -8.17 10.26 -16.93
CA TRP A 354 -9.41 10.12 -16.17
C TRP A 354 -10.17 11.45 -16.11
N GLY A 355 -11.49 11.33 -16.19
CA GLY A 355 -12.42 12.44 -16.12
C GLY A 355 -13.81 11.94 -16.47
N THR A 356 -14.73 12.05 -15.52
CA THR A 356 -16.14 11.72 -15.71
C THR A 356 -16.96 12.91 -15.22
N GLU A 357 -18.02 13.25 -15.94
CA GLU A 357 -18.96 14.27 -15.47
C GLU A 357 -19.49 13.90 -14.08
N GLY A 358 -19.55 14.87 -13.16
CA GLY A 358 -19.95 14.65 -11.79
C GLY A 358 -18.91 13.97 -10.89
N VAL A 359 -17.76 13.53 -11.43
CA VAL A 359 -16.66 12.94 -10.64
C VAL A 359 -15.48 13.89 -10.59
N ARG A 360 -15.28 14.51 -9.44
CA ARG A 360 -14.08 15.33 -9.16
C ARG A 360 -12.82 14.48 -9.13
N LEU A 361 -11.84 14.84 -9.97
CA LEU A 361 -10.49 14.29 -9.96
C LEU A 361 -9.49 15.41 -9.68
N ARG A 362 -8.68 15.24 -8.63
CA ARG A 362 -7.60 16.16 -8.26
C ARG A 362 -6.28 15.41 -8.29
N CYS A 363 -5.28 15.95 -8.97
CA CYS A 363 -3.95 15.38 -9.02
C CYS A 363 -2.89 16.39 -8.57
N HIS A 364 -2.09 16.00 -7.59
CA HIS A 364 -0.97 16.77 -7.05
C HIS A 364 0.33 16.02 -7.28
N ASP A 365 1.17 16.58 -8.15
CA ASP A 365 2.53 16.12 -8.36
C ASP A 365 3.48 17.04 -7.58
N ALA A 366 4.23 16.49 -6.64
CA ALA A 366 5.28 17.26 -5.96
C ALA A 366 6.31 17.80 -6.95
N PHE A 367 6.62 17.03 -8.00
CA PHE A 367 7.62 17.30 -9.02
C PHE A 367 8.92 17.90 -8.43
N SER A 368 9.45 17.23 -7.41
CA SER A 368 10.59 17.70 -6.63
C SER A 368 11.53 16.54 -6.29
N ASP A 369 12.83 16.78 -6.32
CA ASP A 369 13.85 15.83 -5.85
C ASP A 369 14.23 16.03 -4.38
N ASP A 370 13.62 17.01 -3.69
CA ASP A 370 13.78 17.22 -2.26
C ASP A 370 13.33 15.98 -1.47
N ILE A 371 14.17 15.56 -0.52
CA ILE A 371 13.99 14.36 0.30
C ILE A 371 12.62 14.27 0.98
N HIS A 372 12.00 15.40 1.34
CA HIS A 372 10.68 15.46 1.97
C HIS A 372 9.54 14.99 1.05
N TYR A 373 9.80 14.86 -0.25
CA TYR A 373 8.86 14.35 -1.26
C TYR A 373 9.24 12.98 -1.81
N HIS A 374 10.29 12.33 -1.27
CA HIS A 374 10.56 10.92 -1.58
C HIS A 374 9.53 10.04 -0.87
N HIS A 375 9.28 8.84 -1.41
CA HIS A 375 8.16 7.96 -1.08
C HIS A 375 7.89 7.84 0.43
N ARG A 376 8.94 7.55 1.20
CA ARG A 376 8.87 7.34 2.65
C ARG A 376 8.47 8.60 3.42
N TYR A 377 8.77 9.77 2.89
CA TYR A 377 8.57 11.07 3.54
C TYR A 377 7.27 11.75 3.13
N LEU A 378 6.56 11.26 2.12
CA LEU A 378 5.22 11.76 1.77
C LEU A 378 4.26 11.70 2.97
N LEU A 379 4.36 10.65 3.79
CA LEU A 379 3.58 10.50 5.04
C LEU A 379 4.10 11.35 6.22
N LYS A 380 5.19 12.11 6.03
CA LYS A 380 5.80 12.98 7.04
C LYS A 380 5.81 14.44 6.61
N ASN A 381 5.13 14.75 5.52
CA ASN A 381 5.14 16.05 4.90
C ASN A 381 3.88 16.84 5.31
N ALA A 382 4.06 17.93 6.04
CA ALA A 382 2.97 18.77 6.53
C ALA A 382 2.18 19.47 5.40
N GLU A 383 2.80 19.73 4.25
CA GLU A 383 2.11 20.31 3.09
C GLU A 383 1.12 19.30 2.49
N ILE A 384 1.52 18.03 2.41
CA ILE A 384 0.64 16.95 1.95
C ILE A 384 -0.52 16.77 2.93
N VAL A 385 -0.26 16.82 4.24
CA VAL A 385 -1.33 16.75 5.24
C VAL A 385 -2.31 17.91 5.10
N THR A 386 -1.83 19.12 4.85
CA THR A 386 -2.66 20.31 4.59
C THR A 386 -3.54 20.12 3.35
N LEU A 387 -2.95 19.59 2.27
CA LEU A 387 -3.66 19.25 1.04
C LEU A 387 -4.81 18.25 1.27
N ILE A 388 -4.58 17.26 2.13
CA ILE A 388 -5.55 16.20 2.44
C ILE A 388 -6.64 16.73 3.33
N LYS A 389 -6.29 17.50 4.36
CA LYS A 389 -7.26 18.18 5.22
C LYS A 389 -8.20 19.05 4.39
N LYS A 390 -7.68 19.88 3.48
CA LYS A 390 -8.54 20.73 2.62
C LYS A 390 -9.49 19.90 1.76
N TRP A 391 -9.05 18.73 1.29
CA TRP A 391 -9.88 17.84 0.49
C TRP A 391 -10.96 17.13 1.31
N ILE A 392 -10.64 16.62 2.50
CA ILE A 392 -11.56 15.80 3.29
C ILE A 392 -12.49 16.67 4.16
N VAL A 393 -11.98 17.79 4.70
CA VAL A 393 -12.61 18.54 5.80
C VAL A 393 -13.23 19.86 5.34
N ASP A 394 -12.55 20.64 4.49
CA ASP A 394 -12.83 22.08 4.39
C ASP A 394 -14.02 22.47 3.46
N GLU A 395 -14.76 21.51 2.89
CA GLU A 395 -15.96 21.65 2.01
C GLU A 395 -15.91 22.65 0.82
N ASN A 396 -14.89 23.50 0.73
CA ASN A 396 -14.67 24.47 -0.33
C ASN A 396 -13.98 23.79 -1.50
N TYR A 397 -14.76 23.46 -2.53
CA TYR A 397 -14.25 22.83 -3.73
C TYR A 397 -14.38 23.77 -4.93
N ASP A 398 -13.26 24.04 -5.57
CA ASP A 398 -13.25 24.57 -6.94
C ASP A 398 -13.75 23.44 -7.86
N ASP A 399 -14.99 23.55 -8.33
CA ASP A 399 -15.52 22.68 -9.38
C ASP A 399 -14.78 22.98 -10.68
N VAL A 400 -13.73 22.20 -10.97
CA VAL A 400 -13.04 22.32 -12.24
C VAL A 400 -12.81 20.95 -12.86
N ALA A 401 -13.20 20.87 -14.14
CA ALA A 401 -12.93 19.82 -15.13
C ALA A 401 -11.50 19.25 -15.02
N PRO A 402 -11.23 18.01 -15.52
CA PRO A 402 -9.93 17.35 -15.39
C PRO A 402 -8.80 18.29 -15.83
N ARG A 403 -8.08 18.82 -14.84
CA ARG A 403 -6.86 19.59 -15.06
C ARG A 403 -5.69 18.65 -14.90
N LYS A 404 -4.70 18.83 -15.79
CA LYS A 404 -3.35 18.26 -15.65
C LYS A 404 -2.86 18.36 -14.19
N PRO A 405 -1.99 17.43 -13.75
CA PRO A 405 -1.42 17.46 -12.41
C PRO A 405 -0.94 18.87 -12.01
N LYS A 406 -1.41 19.35 -10.86
CA LYS A 406 -0.93 20.60 -10.27
C LYS A 406 0.35 20.32 -9.48
N LYS A 407 1.27 21.28 -9.46
CA LYS A 407 2.45 21.22 -8.59
C LYS A 407 2.07 21.57 -7.16
N ILE A 408 2.56 20.81 -6.15
CA ILE A 408 2.26 21.06 -4.73
C ILE A 408 2.60 22.51 -4.32
N PHE A 409 3.78 23.01 -4.72
CA PHE A 409 4.18 24.40 -4.45
C PHE A 409 3.30 25.45 -5.15
N ALA A 410 2.72 25.12 -6.31
CA ALA A 410 1.81 26.03 -6.99
C ALA A 410 0.50 26.17 -6.22
N PHE A 411 0.04 25.08 -5.59
CA PHE A 411 -1.14 25.09 -4.73
C PHE A 411 -0.95 25.89 -3.44
N GLN A 412 0.25 25.90 -2.84
CA GLN A 412 0.50 26.74 -1.66
C GLN A 412 0.25 28.23 -1.92
N ASN A 413 0.43 28.69 -3.16
CA ASN A 413 0.12 30.08 -3.54
C ASN A 413 -1.39 30.30 -3.81
N GLU A 414 -2.18 29.23 -3.88
CA GLU A 414 -3.65 29.25 -4.02
C GLU A 414 -4.37 28.99 -2.67
N LEU A 415 -3.61 28.66 -1.62
CA LEU A 415 -4.06 28.61 -0.21
C LEU A 415 -4.01 30.02 0.40
#